data_AF-A0A1V5LGL4-F1
#
_entry.id   AF-A0A1V5LGL4-F1
#
_cell.length_a   1.000
_cell.length_b   1.000
_cell.length_c   1.000
_cell.angle_alpha   90.00
_cell.angle_beta   90.00
_cell.angle_gamma   90.00
#
_symmetry.space_group_name_H-M   'P 1'
#
loop_
_entity.id
_entity.type
_entity.pdbx_description
1 polymer ?
#
loop_
_entity_poly.entity_id
_entity_poly.type
_entity_poly.pdbx_seq_one_letter_code
_entity_poly.pdbx_strand_id
1 'polypeptide(L)'
;MPRDDAHLPTASDLWKGYDWQEREAFDMFGVVFDGHPDLRRILTWEGFQGYPLRKDFVVDNDDMSWQIPEQTDCEIVDLLMRE
;
A
#
# COMPACT_ATOMS: atom_id res chain seq x y z
N MET A 1 -20.30 -6.30 -0.31
CA MET A 1 -19.44 -6.68 -1.44
C MET A 1 -18.70 -7.96 -1.09
N PRO A 2 -18.47 -8.86 -2.05
CA PRO A 2 -17.58 -10.00 -1.88
C PRO A 2 -16.17 -9.54 -1.49
N ARG A 3 -15.46 -10.32 -0.66
CA ARG A 3 -14.12 -9.99 -0.13
C ARG A 3 -13.01 -10.05 -1.17
N ASP A 4 -13.17 -10.97 -2.12
CA ASP A 4 -12.12 -11.39 -3.05
C ASP A 4 -12.37 -10.88 -4.48
N ASP A 5 -13.49 -10.19 -4.71
CA ASP A 5 -13.93 -9.72 -6.03
C ASP A 5 -14.72 -8.40 -5.88
N ALA A 6 -14.05 -7.38 -5.36
CA ALA A 6 -14.63 -6.06 -5.17
C ALA A 6 -14.32 -5.16 -6.38
N HIS A 7 -15.17 -5.25 -7.40
CA HIS A 7 -15.11 -4.42 -8.60
C HIS A 7 -16.21 -3.36 -8.60
N LEU A 8 -15.84 -2.14 -8.99
CA LEU A 8 -16.73 -1.01 -9.16
C LEU A 8 -16.44 -0.27 -10.47
N PRO A 9 -17.45 0.33 -11.13
CA PRO A 9 -17.19 1.26 -12.21
C PRO A 9 -16.50 2.52 -11.69
N THR A 10 -15.58 3.09 -12.48
CA THR A 10 -14.95 4.37 -12.17
C THR A 10 -15.96 5.53 -12.19
N ALA A 11 -15.86 6.41 -11.22
CA ALA A 11 -16.51 7.72 -11.16
C ALA A 11 -15.59 8.84 -11.68
N SER A 12 -14.33 8.54 -11.99
CA SER A 12 -13.35 9.49 -12.53
C SER A 12 -13.77 10.07 -13.88
N ASP A 13 -14.55 9.31 -14.66
CA ASP A 13 -15.15 9.76 -15.93
C ASP A 13 -16.14 10.92 -15.74
N LEU A 14 -16.85 10.94 -14.61
CA LEU A 14 -17.80 11.99 -14.25
C LEU A 14 -17.10 13.15 -13.53
N TRP A 15 -16.20 12.83 -12.61
CA TRP A 15 -15.50 13.81 -11.79
C TRP A 15 -13.99 13.54 -11.78
N LYS A 16 -13.24 14.42 -12.45
CA LYS A 16 -11.77 14.30 -12.48
C LYS A 16 -11.09 14.32 -11.11
N GLY A 17 -11.75 14.85 -10.08
CA GLY A 17 -11.25 14.84 -8.70
C GLY A 17 -11.30 13.47 -8.02
N TYR A 18 -12.04 12.51 -8.57
CA TYR A 18 -12.13 11.15 -8.04
C TYR A 18 -10.91 10.28 -8.38
N ASP A 19 -10.05 10.74 -9.29
CA ASP A 19 -8.85 10.00 -9.71
C ASP A 19 -7.99 9.55 -8.52
N TRP A 20 -7.75 10.46 -7.58
CA TRP A 20 -6.92 10.18 -6.40
C TRP A 20 -7.64 9.35 -5.34
N GLN A 21 -8.95 9.56 -5.20
CA GLN A 21 -9.77 8.86 -4.22
C GLN A 21 -9.92 7.38 -4.57
N GLU A 22 -10.07 7.07 -5.85
CA GLU A 22 -10.13 5.68 -6.35
C GLU A 22 -8.79 4.97 -6.16
N ARG A 23 -7.67 5.67 -6.38
CA ARG A 23 -6.32 5.14 -6.15
C ARG A 23 -6.03 4.89 -4.66
N GLU A 24 -6.47 5.79 -3.79
CA GLU A 24 -6.40 5.60 -2.34
C GLU A 24 -7.22 4.39 -1.88
N ALA A 25 -8.46 4.27 -2.37
CA ALA A 25 -9.33 3.14 -2.04
C ALA A 25 -8.76 1.81 -2.56
N PHE A 26 -8.13 1.79 -3.74
CA PHE A 26 -7.43 0.62 -4.26
C PHE A 26 -6.24 0.24 -3.37
N ASP A 27 -5.43 1.19 -2.93
CA ASP A 27 -4.24 0.93 -2.12
C ASP A 27 -4.57 0.47 -0.69
N MET A 28 -5.66 1.01 -0.11
CA MET A 28 -6.02 0.75 1.28
C MET A 28 -7.00 -0.40 1.50
N PHE A 29 -7.91 -0.62 0.54
CA PHE A 29 -8.96 -1.63 0.63
C PHE A 29 -8.90 -2.67 -0.49
N GLY A 30 -8.13 -2.45 -1.56
CA GLY A 30 -8.04 -3.39 -2.67
C GLY A 30 -9.29 -3.45 -3.53
N VAL A 31 -10.03 -2.35 -3.63
CA VAL A 31 -11.19 -2.23 -4.53
C VAL A 31 -10.69 -1.89 -5.92
N VAL A 32 -11.07 -2.68 -6.91
CA VAL A 32 -10.68 -2.46 -8.32
C VAL A 32 -11.73 -1.59 -8.99
N PHE A 33 -11.27 -0.51 -9.63
CA PHE A 33 -12.13 0.40 -10.38
C PHE A 33 -11.99 0.15 -11.88
N ASP A 34 -13.03 -0.41 -12.48
CA ASP A 34 -13.07 -0.73 -13.91
C ASP A 34 -13.21 0.56 -14.72
N GLY A 35 -12.33 0.74 -15.72
CA GLY A 35 -12.29 1.90 -16.60
C GLY A 35 -11.39 3.06 -16.12
N HIS A 36 -10.76 2.93 -14.95
CA HIS A 36 -9.88 3.96 -14.42
C HIS A 36 -8.54 4.05 -15.21
N PRO A 37 -8.05 5.26 -15.55
CA PRO A 37 -6.91 5.45 -16.46
C PRO A 37 -5.53 5.07 -15.87
N ASP A 38 -5.27 5.25 -14.56
CA ASP A 38 -3.98 4.93 -13.91
C ASP A 38 -4.19 4.36 -12.49
N LEU A 39 -4.68 3.12 -12.41
CA LEU A 39 -4.98 2.50 -11.12
C LEU A 39 -3.69 1.90 -10.53
N ARG A 40 -3.01 2.69 -9.71
CA ARG A 40 -1.82 2.27 -8.97
C ARG A 40 -1.83 2.75 -7.53
N ARG A 41 -1.05 2.08 -6.70
CA ARG A 41 -0.81 2.42 -5.30
C ARG A 41 -0.09 3.76 -5.16
N ILE A 42 -0.41 4.51 -4.11
CA ILE A 42 0.11 5.90 -3.92
C ILE A 42 0.52 6.21 -2.48
N LEU A 43 -0.06 5.53 -1.48
CA LEU A 43 0.21 5.79 -0.07
C LEU A 43 1.16 4.74 0.52
N THR A 44 1.06 3.49 0.07
CA THR A 44 1.96 2.42 0.49
C THR A 44 3.31 2.50 -0.23
N TRP A 45 4.36 2.02 0.44
CA TRP A 45 5.71 1.97 -0.12
C TRP A 45 5.83 0.85 -1.18
N GLU A 46 6.85 0.95 -2.03
CA GLU A 46 7.11 -0.01 -3.10
C GLU A 46 7.48 -1.38 -2.52
N GLY A 47 6.52 -2.31 -2.51
CA GLY A 47 6.71 -3.67 -1.98
C GLY A 47 5.76 -4.07 -0.87
N PHE A 48 4.90 -3.14 -0.41
CA PHE A 48 3.91 -3.45 0.62
C PHE A 48 2.94 -4.56 0.18
N GLN A 49 2.89 -5.68 0.90
CA GLN A 49 1.92 -6.76 0.63
C GLN A 49 0.69 -6.60 1.54
N GLY A 50 -0.49 -6.50 0.91
CA GLY A 50 -1.77 -6.40 1.60
C GLY A 50 -2.47 -5.05 1.45
N TYR A 51 -3.48 -4.84 2.30
CA TYR A 51 -4.40 -3.69 2.30
C TYR A 51 -4.64 -3.26 3.76
N PRO A 52 -3.97 -2.20 4.24
CA PRO A 52 -3.87 -1.91 5.68
C PRO A 52 -5.20 -1.65 6.38
N LEU A 53 -6.17 -1.05 5.68
CA LEU A 53 -7.44 -0.64 6.28
C LEU A 53 -8.50 -1.75 6.26
N ARG A 54 -8.18 -2.94 5.75
CA ARG A 54 -9.10 -4.08 5.87
C ARG A 54 -9.10 -4.61 7.31
N LYS A 55 -10.27 -5.02 7.81
CA LYS A 55 -10.45 -5.44 9.21
C LYS A 55 -9.78 -6.77 9.56
N ASP A 56 -9.47 -7.57 8.55
CA ASP A 56 -8.70 -8.82 8.60
C ASP A 56 -7.19 -8.59 8.54
N PHE A 57 -6.74 -7.36 8.27
CA PHE A 57 -5.33 -7.03 8.27
C PHE A 57 -4.81 -7.05 9.70
N VAL A 58 -4.04 -8.08 10.02
CA VAL A 58 -3.31 -8.17 11.28
C VAL A 58 -2.01 -7.39 11.07
N VAL A 59 -1.90 -6.27 11.77
CA VAL A 59 -0.59 -5.66 12.03
C VAL A 59 0.00 -6.55 13.11
N ASP A 60 0.88 -7.48 12.72
CA ASP A 60 1.73 -8.08 13.73
C ASP A 60 2.48 -6.91 14.40
N ASN A 61 2.69 -6.97 15.72
CA ASN A 61 3.40 -5.89 16.43
C ASN A 61 4.91 -6.16 16.51
N ASP A 62 5.36 -7.30 15.95
CA ASP A 62 6.74 -7.80 15.99
C ASP A 62 7.53 -7.47 14.70
N ASP A 63 6.84 -7.12 13.63
CA ASP A 63 7.28 -6.78 12.27
C ASP A 63 7.40 -5.27 12.04
N MET A 64 7.15 -4.46 13.07
CA MET A 64 7.70 -3.10 13.17
C MET A 64 9.22 -3.11 13.42
N SER A 65 9.87 -4.29 13.46
CA SER A 65 11.27 -4.43 13.11
C SER A 65 11.44 -4.11 11.62
N TRP A 66 11.40 -2.81 11.28
CA TRP A 66 12.03 -2.23 10.11
C TRP A 66 12.37 -3.25 9.01
N GLN A 67 11.41 -3.63 8.16
CA GLN A 67 11.71 -4.22 6.84
C GLN A 67 12.34 -3.13 5.95
N ILE A 68 13.41 -2.51 6.43
CA ILE A 68 14.41 -1.88 5.57
C ILE A 68 14.91 -3.06 4.73
N PRO A 69 14.97 -2.92 3.40
CA PRO A 69 15.66 -3.94 2.61
C PRO A 69 17.03 -4.16 3.25
N GLU A 70 17.44 -5.41 3.36
CA GLU A 70 18.70 -5.89 3.94
C GLU A 70 19.97 -5.29 3.28
N GLN A 71 19.82 -4.21 2.50
CA GLN A 71 20.76 -3.54 1.61
C GLN A 71 20.95 -2.06 1.95
N THR A 72 20.94 -1.69 3.24
CA THR A 72 21.71 -0.52 3.67
C THR A 72 22.79 -1.03 4.60
N ASP A 73 24.01 -1.08 4.08
CA ASP A 73 25.17 -1.78 4.62
C ASP A 73 25.38 -1.55 6.13
N CYS A 74 25.33 -2.65 6.89
CA CYS A 74 25.66 -2.72 8.31
C CYS A 74 27.11 -2.28 8.63
N GLU A 75 27.95 -1.99 7.62
CA GLU A 75 29.32 -1.52 7.82
C GLU A 75 29.39 -0.20 8.59
N ILE A 76 28.40 0.70 8.44
CA ILE A 76 28.42 2.00 9.13
C ILE A 76 28.02 1.85 10.61
N VAL A 77 27.14 0.90 10.93
CA VAL A 77 26.64 0.69 12.30
C VAL A 77 27.69 -0.04 13.16
N ASP A 78 28.43 -0.98 12.56
CA ASP A 78 29.57 -1.66 13.20
C ASP A 78 30.78 -0.74 13.41
N LEU A 79 30.94 0.31 12.59
CA LEU A 79 31.97 1.35 12.76
C LEU A 79 31.63 2.38 13.84
N LEU A 80 30.34 2.66 14.07
CA LEU A 80 29.87 3.65 15.06
C LEU A 80 29.66 3.09 16.47
N MET A 81 29.51 1.77 16.63
CA MET A 81 29.34 1.10 17.92
C MET A 81 30.65 0.49 18.45
N ARG A 82 31.78 0.84 17.85
CA ARG A 82 33.13 0.39 18.24
C ARG A 82 33.97 1.57 18.74
N GLU A 83 33.59 2.11 19.91
CA GLU A 83 34.51 2.72 20.88
C GLU A 83 34.12 2.30 22.30
#